data_AF-A0A9E6SYD5-F1
#
_entry.id   AF-A0A9E6SYD5-F1
#
_cell.length_a   1.000
_cell.length_b   1.000
_cell.length_c   1.000
_cell.angle_alpha   90.00
_cell.angle_beta   90.00
_cell.angle_gamma   90.00
#
_symmetry.space_group_name_H-M   'P 1'
#
loop_
_entity.id
_entity.type
_entity.pdbx_description
1 polymer ?
#
loop_
_entity_poly.entity_id
_entity_poly.type
_entity_poly.pdbx_seq_one_letter_code
_entity_poly.pdbx_strand_id
1 'polypeptide(L)'
;MGFIGMCGDIFVFGSNKAGVHGSGAAMDARRFYGAVHGVGEGFTGLCYALPTKMTPYFPMGLSEVRCHVEKFLEDARNHADLRFRLTRVGCGLAGFSDEDIAPMFFGCSENVVLPGLWQRMKDGVTARLIVAGGRKITDRGFVFGELDRLAGNLLKENVVTEVCGEARGVDVIGREWAELKSLVVDSFPANWDAHGKAAGMMRNKLMANHGTHLVAFWDGESRGTKQMIDVARSFGLVVRVVKVVGHE
;
A
#
# COMPACT_ATOMS: atom_id res chain seq x y z
N MET A 1 14.08 2.22 -27.69
CA MET A 1 13.70 3.02 -26.50
C MET A 1 13.70 2.08 -25.30
N GLY A 2 14.73 2.16 -24.46
CA GLY A 2 14.84 1.32 -23.26
C GLY A 2 13.87 1.78 -22.18
N PHE A 3 13.36 0.83 -21.41
CA PHE A 3 12.56 1.04 -20.21
C PHE A 3 13.21 2.09 -19.30
N ILE A 4 12.42 3.08 -18.88
CA ILE A 4 12.78 4.02 -17.83
C ILE A 4 13.02 3.19 -16.56
N GLY A 5 14.29 3.09 -16.18
CA GLY A 5 14.73 2.46 -14.94
C GLY A 5 14.06 3.13 -13.75
N MET A 6 13.50 2.29 -12.90
CA MET A 6 12.60 2.62 -11.80
C MET A 6 13.25 3.53 -10.75
N CYS A 7 12.54 4.61 -10.42
CA CYS A 7 12.58 5.25 -9.10
C CYS A 7 12.50 4.17 -8.00
N GLY A 8 13.43 4.18 -7.04
CA GLY A 8 13.47 3.20 -5.97
C GLY A 8 12.37 3.46 -4.95
N ASP A 9 11.38 2.57 -4.86
CA ASP A 9 10.37 2.61 -3.80
C ASP A 9 11.01 2.28 -2.44
N ILE A 10 10.87 3.18 -1.47
CA ILE A 10 11.34 3.02 -0.10
C ILE A 10 10.17 2.66 0.80
N PHE A 11 10.22 1.49 1.44
CA PHE A 11 9.21 1.05 2.40
C PHE A 11 9.41 1.73 3.76
N VAL A 12 8.46 2.54 4.20
CA VAL A 12 8.57 3.28 5.48
C VAL A 12 7.75 2.60 6.56
N PHE A 13 8.41 2.21 7.65
CA PHE A 13 7.83 1.40 8.71
C PHE A 13 8.16 1.90 10.11
N GLY A 14 7.27 1.61 11.06
CA GLY A 14 7.50 1.92 12.47
C GLY A 14 8.52 0.97 13.11
N SER A 15 9.53 1.52 13.77
CA SER A 15 10.58 0.79 14.48
C SER A 15 10.68 1.21 15.95
N ASN A 16 11.57 0.55 16.69
CA ASN A 16 12.07 1.00 17.99
C ASN A 16 13.50 1.52 17.84
N LYS A 17 13.97 2.37 18.76
CA LYS A 17 15.33 2.94 18.69
C LYS A 17 16.46 1.90 18.57
N ALA A 18 16.26 0.69 19.11
CA ALA A 18 17.24 -0.39 19.02
C ALA A 18 17.20 -1.19 17.69
N GLY A 19 16.30 -0.87 16.76
CA GLY A 19 16.21 -1.55 15.46
C GLY A 19 15.82 -3.02 15.53
N VAL A 20 15.03 -3.41 16.55
CA VAL A 20 14.52 -4.78 16.70
C VAL A 20 13.28 -4.98 15.83
N HIS A 21 13.46 -5.63 14.69
CA HIS A 21 12.44 -5.79 13.64
C HIS A 21 11.77 -7.17 13.66
N GLY A 22 11.07 -7.45 14.78
CA GLY A 22 10.57 -8.78 15.11
C GLY A 22 9.11 -9.07 14.76
N SER A 23 8.30 -8.07 14.42
CA SER A 23 6.85 -8.25 14.20
C SER A 23 6.25 -7.14 13.32
N GLY A 24 5.04 -7.38 12.80
CA GLY A 24 4.29 -6.42 11.97
C GLY A 24 5.07 -5.93 10.75
N ALA A 25 4.89 -4.65 10.40
CA ALA A 25 5.59 -3.99 9.29
C ALA A 25 7.12 -4.03 9.44
N ALA A 26 7.66 -4.01 10.67
CA ALA A 26 9.09 -4.12 10.91
C ALA A 26 9.63 -5.51 10.53
N MET A 27 8.90 -6.59 10.85
CA MET A 27 9.27 -7.93 10.39
C MET A 27 9.25 -8.01 8.86
N ASP A 28 8.22 -7.45 8.22
CA ASP A 28 8.12 -7.43 6.76
C ASP A 28 9.30 -6.63 6.17
N ALA A 29 9.67 -5.47 6.73
CA ALA A 29 10.84 -4.68 6.35
C ALA A 29 12.15 -5.50 6.40
N ARG A 30 12.40 -6.22 7.50
CA ARG A 30 13.60 -7.05 7.65
C ARG A 30 13.61 -8.24 6.67
N ARG A 31 12.48 -8.93 6.53
CA ARG A 31 12.41 -10.15 5.73
C ARG A 31 12.51 -9.90 4.24
N PHE A 32 12.05 -8.74 3.78
CA PHE A 32 11.76 -8.56 2.36
C PHE A 32 12.36 -7.30 1.75
N TYR A 33 12.62 -6.28 2.56
CA TYR A 33 13.20 -5.03 2.07
C TYR A 33 14.62 -4.83 2.58
N GLY A 34 15.19 -5.81 3.28
CA GLY A 34 16.59 -5.80 3.71
C GLY A 34 16.88 -4.88 4.89
N ALA A 35 15.87 -4.51 5.70
CA ALA A 35 16.09 -3.70 6.88
C ALA A 35 17.07 -4.38 7.85
N VAL A 36 18.16 -3.69 8.15
CA VAL A 36 19.29 -4.18 8.96
C VAL A 36 18.91 -4.15 10.44
N HIS A 37 19.21 -5.23 11.15
CA HIS A 37 19.02 -5.29 12.60
C HIS A 37 19.91 -4.27 13.31
N GLY A 38 19.37 -3.55 14.29
CA GLY A 38 20.10 -2.49 15.00
C GLY A 38 19.90 -1.09 14.41
N VAL A 39 19.32 -0.97 13.21
CA VAL A 39 19.00 0.34 12.61
C VAL A 39 17.56 0.72 12.93
N GLY A 40 17.38 1.52 13.98
CA GLY A 40 16.07 1.96 14.46
C GLY A 40 15.50 3.22 13.79
N GLU A 41 16.34 3.98 13.08
CA GLU A 41 15.96 5.23 12.43
C GLU A 41 16.70 5.40 11.09
N GLY A 42 16.04 5.99 10.10
CA GLY A 42 16.66 6.39 8.84
C GLY A 42 16.67 5.28 7.80
N PHE A 43 17.44 5.49 6.74
CA PHE A 43 17.58 4.53 5.64
C PHE A 43 18.19 3.20 6.09
N THR A 44 17.59 2.10 5.64
CA THR A 44 18.06 0.74 5.92
C THR A 44 17.56 -0.24 4.88
N GLY A 45 18.46 -0.85 4.10
CA GLY A 45 18.05 -1.61 2.91
C GLY A 45 17.22 -0.74 1.94
N LEU A 46 16.11 -1.29 1.45
CA LEU A 46 15.08 -0.58 0.68
C LEU A 46 13.96 -0.02 1.59
N CYS A 47 14.34 0.44 2.78
CA CYS A 47 13.41 0.99 3.77
C CYS A 47 13.88 2.30 4.38
N TYR A 48 12.93 2.95 5.04
CA TYR A 48 13.18 3.96 6.05
C TYR A 48 12.55 3.51 7.38
N ALA A 49 13.37 3.35 8.42
CA ALA A 49 12.91 3.04 9.76
C ALA A 49 12.51 4.33 10.49
N LEU A 50 11.30 4.36 11.07
CA LEU A 50 10.79 5.51 11.80
C LEU A 50 10.53 5.13 13.27
N PRO A 51 11.30 5.65 14.23
CA PRO A 51 11.10 5.36 15.64
C PRO A 51 9.70 5.73 16.12
N THR A 52 9.00 4.74 16.68
CA THR A 52 7.70 4.91 17.38
C THR A 52 7.70 4.28 18.75
N LYS A 53 8.82 3.63 19.12
CA LYS A 53 9.03 3.04 20.43
C LYS A 53 10.44 3.32 20.94
N MET A 54 10.57 3.49 22.25
CA MET A 54 11.87 3.59 22.91
C MET A 54 12.56 2.23 22.97
N THR A 55 11.80 1.21 23.38
CA THR A 55 12.22 -0.19 23.40
C THR A 55 11.19 -1.03 22.65
N PRO A 56 11.43 -2.31 22.35
CA PRO A 56 10.42 -3.14 21.69
C PRO A 56 9.06 -3.18 22.41
N TYR A 57 9.06 -2.93 23.72
CA TYR A 57 7.90 -3.05 24.60
C TYR A 57 7.25 -1.69 24.95
N PHE A 58 8.00 -0.59 24.90
CA PHE A 58 7.54 0.70 25.41
C PHE A 58 7.43 1.76 24.29
N PRO A 59 6.22 2.30 24.00
CA PRO A 59 6.06 3.40 23.05
C PRO A 59 6.76 4.68 23.55
N MET A 60 7.11 5.57 22.63
CA MET A 60 7.63 6.91 22.97
C MET A 60 6.48 7.92 23.14
N GLY A 61 6.76 9.11 23.67
CA GLY A 61 5.77 10.18 23.69
C GLY A 61 5.46 10.69 22.27
N LEU A 62 4.24 11.18 22.03
CA LEU A 62 3.84 11.73 20.71
C LEU A 62 4.76 12.89 20.26
N SER A 63 5.25 13.71 21.19
CA SER A 63 6.22 14.76 20.89
C SER A 63 7.55 14.22 20.38
N GLU A 64 8.04 13.10 20.95
CA GLU A 64 9.26 12.45 20.46
C GLU A 64 9.04 11.82 19.08
N VAL A 65 7.89 11.15 18.89
CA VAL A 65 7.51 10.60 17.58
C VAL A 65 7.48 11.72 16.54
N ARG A 66 6.90 12.87 16.86
CA ARG A 66 6.84 14.03 15.96
C ARG A 66 8.22 14.49 15.51
N CYS A 67 9.21 14.57 16.41
CA CYS A 67 10.58 14.92 16.02
C CYS A 67 11.17 13.93 14.99
N HIS A 68 10.89 12.64 15.16
CA HIS A 68 11.32 11.61 14.21
C HIS A 68 10.58 11.68 12.87
N VAL A 69 9.29 12.02 12.89
CA VAL A 69 8.50 12.28 11.67
C VAL A 69 9.04 13.49 10.92
N GLU A 70 9.35 14.59 11.60
CA GLU A 70 9.89 15.81 10.98
C GLU A 70 11.20 15.55 10.25
N LYS A 71 12.09 14.76 10.86
CA LYS A 71 13.34 14.29 10.23
C LYS A 71 13.07 13.45 8.98
N PHE A 72 12.14 12.50 9.05
CA PHE A 72 11.73 11.72 7.88
C PHE A 72 11.20 12.61 6.75
N LEU A 73 10.36 13.60 7.07
CA LEU A 73 9.80 14.50 6.07
C LEU A 73 10.89 15.37 5.42
N GLU A 74 11.91 15.76 6.18
CA GLU A 74 13.09 16.44 5.63
C GLU A 74 13.90 15.54 4.69
N ASP A 75 14.18 14.30 5.11
CA ASP A 75 14.85 13.31 4.26
C ASP A 75 14.05 13.07 2.97
N ALA A 76 12.73 12.92 3.05
CA ALA A 76 11.88 12.71 1.89
C ALA A 76 11.92 13.90 0.91
N ARG A 77 11.91 15.14 1.42
CA ARG A 77 12.07 16.35 0.59
C ARG A 77 13.41 16.39 -0.13
N ASN A 78 14.48 15.97 0.56
CA ASN A 78 15.84 15.99 0.02
C ASN A 78 16.13 14.86 -0.98
N HIS A 79 15.21 13.89 -1.12
CA HIS A 79 15.33 12.75 -2.04
C HIS A 79 14.10 12.66 -2.96
N ALA A 80 13.87 13.71 -3.74
CA ALA A 80 12.73 13.79 -4.67
C ALA A 80 12.75 12.72 -5.77
N ASP A 81 13.89 12.07 -5.99
CA ASP A 81 14.10 10.94 -6.91
C ASP A 81 13.67 9.59 -6.32
N LEU A 82 13.38 9.52 -5.02
CA LEU A 82 12.89 8.33 -4.32
C LEU A 82 11.40 8.46 -4.01
N ARG A 83 10.70 7.33 -3.95
CA ARG A 83 9.28 7.28 -3.61
C ARG A 83 9.06 6.54 -2.30
N PHE A 84 8.55 7.24 -1.29
CA PHE A 84 8.38 6.70 0.06
C PHE A 84 6.98 6.14 0.27
N ARG A 85 6.85 4.82 0.40
CA ARG A 85 5.57 4.14 0.69
C ARG A 85 5.37 3.98 2.18
N LEU A 86 4.56 4.87 2.74
CA LEU A 86 4.33 4.96 4.17
C LEU A 86 3.31 3.94 4.65
N THR A 87 3.67 3.16 5.66
CA THR A 87 2.70 2.31 6.40
C THR A 87 1.96 3.11 7.46
N ARG A 88 0.93 2.54 8.10
CA ARG A 88 0.33 3.11 9.32
C ARG A 88 1.32 3.02 10.50
N VAL A 89 2.40 3.78 10.40
CA VAL A 89 3.50 3.86 11.37
C VAL A 89 2.92 4.20 12.75
N GLY A 90 3.32 3.45 13.78
CA GLY A 90 2.83 3.70 15.15
C GLY A 90 1.46 3.07 15.47
N CYS A 91 0.56 2.93 14.51
CA CYS A 91 -0.82 2.46 14.76
C CYS A 91 -0.98 0.94 14.86
N GLY A 92 0.12 0.20 14.70
CA GLY A 92 0.17 -1.24 14.96
C GLY A 92 0.57 -1.53 16.40
N LEU A 93 1.80 -2.03 16.56
CA LEU A 93 2.29 -2.51 17.86
C LEU A 93 2.63 -1.41 18.87
N ALA A 94 2.81 -0.17 18.44
CA ALA A 94 3.00 0.97 19.34
C ALA A 94 1.67 1.47 19.92
N GLY A 95 0.54 1.14 19.27
CA GLY A 95 -0.80 1.34 19.83
C GLY A 95 -1.30 2.78 19.76
N PHE A 96 -0.67 3.64 18.96
CA PHE A 96 -1.20 4.99 18.72
C PHE A 96 -2.46 4.92 17.86
N SER A 97 -3.34 5.91 18.02
CA SER A 97 -4.47 6.09 17.12
C SER A 97 -4.02 6.70 15.78
N ASP A 98 -4.81 6.48 14.73
CA ASP A 98 -4.57 7.11 13.44
C ASP A 98 -4.73 8.64 13.55
N GLU A 99 -5.62 9.11 14.41
CA GLU A 99 -5.88 10.52 14.73
C GLU A 99 -4.68 11.23 15.37
N ASP A 100 -3.89 10.52 16.18
CA ASP A 100 -2.69 11.08 16.79
C ASP A 100 -1.53 11.20 15.80
N ILE A 101 -1.35 10.20 14.92
CA ILE A 101 -0.16 10.07 14.08
C ILE A 101 -0.34 10.69 12.70
N ALA A 102 -1.46 10.41 12.00
CA ALA A 102 -1.64 10.81 10.61
C ALA A 102 -1.44 12.32 10.38
N PRO A 103 -1.93 13.22 11.26
CA PRO A 103 -1.73 14.66 11.07
C PRO A 103 -0.26 15.10 11.05
N MET A 104 0.66 14.32 11.62
CA MET A 104 2.09 14.61 11.58
C MET A 104 2.67 14.53 10.16
N PHE A 105 2.00 13.80 9.25
CA PHE A 105 2.46 13.57 7.88
C PHE A 105 1.73 14.42 6.82
N PHE A 106 0.72 15.21 7.18
CA PHE A 106 -0.09 15.92 6.18
C PHE A 106 0.65 17.00 5.37
N GLY A 107 1.80 17.46 5.87
CA GLY A 107 2.72 18.35 5.17
C GLY A 107 3.83 17.65 4.38
N CYS A 108 3.66 16.37 4.04
CA CYS A 108 4.66 15.62 3.28
C CYS A 108 4.80 16.10 1.82
N SER A 109 5.98 15.89 1.24
CA SER A 109 6.24 16.09 -0.19
C SER A 109 5.50 15.06 -1.06
N GLU A 110 5.34 15.36 -2.35
CA GLU A 110 4.58 14.54 -3.31
C GLU A 110 5.12 13.12 -3.48
N ASN A 111 6.41 12.92 -3.21
CA ASN A 111 7.06 11.61 -3.27
C ASN A 111 6.76 10.71 -2.07
N VAL A 112 6.00 11.20 -1.06
CA VAL A 112 5.51 10.39 0.06
C VAL A 112 4.09 9.92 -0.23
N VAL A 113 3.92 8.60 -0.35
CA VAL A 113 2.62 7.95 -0.55
C VAL A 113 2.06 7.57 0.81
N LEU A 114 1.01 8.27 1.26
CA LEU A 114 0.34 7.99 2.53
C LEU A 114 -0.45 6.66 2.48
N PRO A 115 -0.68 6.02 3.65
CA PRO A 115 -1.70 4.97 3.77
C PRO A 115 -3.06 5.47 3.28
N GLY A 116 -3.88 4.58 2.72
CA GLY A 116 -5.15 4.97 2.10
C GLY A 116 -6.11 5.67 3.08
N LEU A 117 -6.14 5.19 4.34
CA LEU A 117 -6.89 5.82 5.42
C LEU A 117 -6.38 7.24 5.71
N TRP A 118 -5.07 7.43 5.84
CA TRP A 118 -4.47 8.72 6.16
C TRP A 118 -4.63 9.72 5.01
N GLN A 119 -4.54 9.26 3.77
CA GLN A 119 -4.84 10.10 2.60
C GLN A 119 -6.30 10.59 2.63
N ARG A 120 -7.24 9.69 2.95
CA ARG A 120 -8.65 10.06 3.11
C ARG A 120 -8.86 11.04 4.27
N MET A 121 -8.15 10.87 5.39
CA MET A 121 -8.20 11.84 6.50
C MET A 121 -7.65 13.21 6.10
N LYS A 122 -6.61 13.25 5.27
CA LYS A 122 -5.97 14.49 4.79
C LYS A 122 -6.88 15.28 3.85
N ASP A 123 -7.47 14.62 2.86
CA ASP A 123 -8.19 15.29 1.77
C ASP A 123 -9.72 15.18 1.90
N GLY A 124 -10.24 14.38 2.84
CA GLY A 124 -11.67 14.17 3.10
C GLY A 124 -12.41 13.26 2.11
N VAL A 125 -11.97 13.19 0.85
CA VAL A 125 -12.73 12.56 -0.25
C VAL A 125 -11.95 11.51 -1.07
N THR A 126 -10.64 11.39 -0.87
CA THR A 126 -9.80 10.57 -1.76
C THR A 126 -10.14 9.07 -1.71
N ALA A 127 -10.49 8.50 -2.87
CA ALA A 127 -10.63 7.07 -3.07
C ALA A 127 -9.40 6.48 -3.77
N ARG A 128 -9.05 5.27 -3.34
CA ARG A 128 -7.94 4.48 -3.87
C ARG A 128 -8.46 3.06 -4.04
N LEU A 129 -8.74 2.70 -5.27
CA LEU A 129 -9.44 1.48 -5.64
C LEU A 129 -8.44 0.42 -6.05
N ILE A 130 -8.48 -0.70 -5.36
CA ILE A 130 -7.80 -1.91 -5.76
C ILE A 130 -8.73 -2.70 -6.69
N VAL A 131 -8.23 -3.09 -7.86
CA VAL A 131 -8.90 -4.07 -8.73
C VAL A 131 -8.06 -5.33 -8.73
N ALA A 132 -8.66 -6.46 -8.31
CA ALA A 132 -7.95 -7.73 -8.23
C ALA A 132 -8.81 -8.88 -8.75
N GLY A 133 -8.19 -9.91 -9.30
CA GLY A 133 -8.95 -11.07 -9.75
C GLY A 133 -8.11 -12.22 -10.25
N GLY A 134 -8.79 -13.29 -10.67
CA GLY A 134 -8.15 -14.46 -11.27
C GLY A 134 -7.45 -14.13 -12.60
N ARG A 135 -6.30 -14.77 -12.84
CA ARG A 135 -5.51 -14.58 -14.07
C ARG A 135 -6.17 -15.14 -15.33
N LYS A 136 -7.12 -16.05 -15.15
CA LYS A 136 -7.89 -16.67 -16.23
C LYS A 136 -9.05 -15.83 -16.70
N ILE A 137 -9.46 -14.80 -15.96
CA ILE A 137 -10.60 -13.98 -16.33
C ILE A 137 -10.15 -13.02 -17.43
N THR A 138 -10.69 -13.20 -18.63
CA THR A 138 -10.29 -12.43 -19.82
C THR A 138 -11.41 -11.60 -20.43
N ASP A 139 -12.66 -11.78 -19.98
CA ASP A 139 -13.82 -11.01 -20.45
C ASP A 139 -13.74 -9.54 -20.00
N ARG A 140 -13.16 -8.72 -20.89
CA ARG A 140 -12.98 -7.27 -20.67
C ARG A 140 -14.29 -6.53 -20.53
N GLY A 141 -15.30 -6.88 -21.33
CA GLY A 141 -16.59 -6.19 -21.34
C GLY A 141 -17.31 -6.39 -20.02
N PHE A 142 -17.28 -7.61 -19.49
CA PHE A 142 -17.79 -7.95 -18.18
C PHE A 142 -17.08 -7.17 -17.06
N VAL A 143 -15.74 -7.20 -17.03
CA VAL A 143 -14.97 -6.49 -16.00
C VAL A 143 -15.24 -4.98 -16.03
N PHE A 144 -15.24 -4.37 -17.22
CA PHE A 144 -15.51 -2.94 -17.39
C PHE A 144 -16.92 -2.58 -16.94
N GLY A 145 -17.94 -3.36 -17.32
CA GLY A 145 -19.32 -3.12 -16.92
C GLY A 145 -19.50 -3.17 -15.41
N GLU A 146 -18.87 -4.14 -14.74
CA GLU A 146 -18.92 -4.24 -13.28
C GLU A 146 -18.14 -3.12 -12.58
N LEU A 147 -16.99 -2.71 -13.11
CA LEU A 147 -16.24 -1.57 -12.58
C LEU A 147 -17.02 -0.26 -12.74
N ASP A 148 -17.61 0.00 -13.90
CA ASP A 148 -18.45 1.18 -14.12
C ASP A 148 -19.66 1.19 -13.17
N ARG A 149 -20.29 0.03 -12.94
CA ARG A 149 -21.42 -0.12 -12.01
C ARG A 149 -21.02 0.11 -10.55
N LEU A 150 -19.89 -0.44 -10.12
CA LEU A 150 -19.47 -0.46 -8.71
C LEU A 150 -18.67 0.78 -8.31
N ALA A 151 -17.83 1.30 -9.20
CA ALA A 151 -16.97 2.45 -8.96
C ALA A 151 -17.57 3.77 -9.48
N GLY A 152 -18.70 3.73 -10.22
CA GLY A 152 -19.30 4.92 -10.83
C GLY A 152 -19.58 6.08 -9.87
N ASN A 153 -19.91 5.81 -8.60
CA ASN A 153 -20.04 6.87 -7.60
C ASN A 153 -18.69 7.37 -7.07
N LEU A 154 -17.70 6.50 -6.91
CA LEU A 154 -16.35 6.87 -6.50
C LEU A 154 -15.68 7.79 -7.54
N LEU A 155 -15.94 7.55 -8.83
CA LEU A 155 -15.43 8.38 -9.92
C LEU A 155 -15.98 9.82 -9.89
N LYS A 156 -17.17 10.04 -9.33
CA LYS A 156 -17.75 11.39 -9.16
C LYS A 156 -17.04 12.19 -8.06
N GLU A 157 -16.36 11.51 -7.14
CA GLU A 157 -15.57 12.12 -6.06
C GLU A 157 -14.14 12.49 -6.52
N ASN A 158 -13.85 12.33 -7.82
CA ASN A 158 -12.72 12.90 -8.55
C ASN A 158 -11.31 12.47 -8.12
N VAL A 159 -11.16 11.43 -7.30
CA VAL A 159 -9.85 10.86 -7.00
C VAL A 159 -10.00 9.36 -6.85
N VAL A 160 -9.65 8.63 -7.91
CA VAL A 160 -9.46 7.17 -7.86
C VAL A 160 -8.06 6.88 -8.32
N THR A 161 -7.21 6.43 -7.41
CA THR A 161 -5.95 5.79 -7.78
C THR A 161 -6.20 4.30 -7.94
N GLU A 162 -5.97 3.75 -9.13
CA GLU A 162 -5.98 2.31 -9.32
C GLU A 162 -4.69 1.74 -8.72
N VAL A 163 -4.82 0.62 -8.01
CA VAL A 163 -3.71 -0.06 -7.36
C VAL A 163 -3.60 -1.46 -7.98
N CYS A 164 -2.71 -1.60 -8.97
CA CYS A 164 -2.54 -2.83 -9.75
C CYS A 164 -1.40 -3.70 -9.23
N GLY A 165 -1.60 -5.02 -9.24
CA GLY A 165 -0.56 -6.02 -8.95
C GLY A 165 0.28 -6.47 -10.15
N GLU A 166 0.07 -5.85 -11.33
CA GLU A 166 0.76 -6.07 -12.61
C GLU A 166 0.72 -7.52 -13.15
N ALA A 167 -0.34 -8.29 -12.85
CA ALA A 167 -0.49 -9.66 -13.33
C ALA A 167 -1.41 -9.74 -14.57
N ARG A 168 -1.29 -10.82 -15.36
CA ARG A 168 -2.24 -11.11 -16.45
C ARG A 168 -3.69 -11.25 -15.91
N GLY A 169 -4.67 -11.01 -16.77
CA GLY A 169 -6.10 -11.12 -16.43
C GLY A 169 -6.64 -9.82 -15.84
N VAL A 170 -7.42 -9.91 -14.78
CA VAL A 170 -8.15 -8.77 -14.19
C VAL A 170 -7.26 -7.59 -13.79
N ASP A 171 -6.03 -7.82 -13.30
CA ASP A 171 -5.10 -6.72 -12.95
C ASP A 171 -4.76 -5.85 -14.19
N VAL A 172 -4.50 -6.47 -15.35
CA VAL A 172 -4.27 -5.74 -16.62
C VAL A 172 -5.54 -5.06 -17.10
N ILE A 173 -6.68 -5.74 -17.06
CA ILE A 173 -7.96 -5.18 -17.50
C ILE A 173 -8.37 -3.99 -16.61
N GLY A 174 -8.13 -4.07 -15.31
CA GLY A 174 -8.38 -3.00 -14.35
C GLY A 174 -7.52 -1.76 -14.62
N ARG A 175 -6.23 -1.96 -14.94
CA ARG A 175 -5.34 -0.87 -15.38
C ARG A 175 -5.88 -0.18 -16.63
N GLU A 176 -6.22 -0.94 -17.66
CA GLU A 176 -6.72 -0.38 -18.92
C GLU A 176 -8.04 0.39 -18.70
N TRP A 177 -8.92 -0.12 -17.85
CA TRP A 177 -10.13 0.60 -17.44
C TRP A 177 -9.79 1.94 -16.79
N ALA A 178 -8.80 1.95 -15.88
CA ALA A 178 -8.36 3.17 -15.20
C ALA A 178 -7.74 4.19 -16.17
N GLU A 179 -6.88 3.74 -17.08
CA GLU A 179 -6.26 4.55 -18.13
C GLU A 179 -7.32 5.19 -19.04
N LEU A 180 -8.33 4.43 -19.46
CA LEU A 180 -9.45 4.93 -20.28
C LEU A 180 -10.28 6.00 -19.57
N LYS A 181 -10.37 5.94 -18.24
CA LYS A 181 -11.02 6.96 -17.41
C LYS A 181 -10.07 8.11 -17.01
N SER A 182 -8.84 8.13 -17.53
CA SER A 182 -7.79 9.10 -17.19
C SER A 182 -7.46 9.15 -15.70
N LEU A 183 -7.55 8.00 -15.02
CA LEU A 183 -7.21 7.87 -13.60
C LEU A 183 -5.71 7.68 -13.40
N VAL A 184 -5.22 8.11 -12.24
CA VAL A 184 -3.84 7.83 -11.84
C VAL A 184 -3.71 6.36 -11.47
N VAL A 185 -2.72 5.68 -12.04
CA VAL A 185 -2.41 4.27 -11.72
C VAL A 185 -1.17 4.23 -10.83
N ASP A 186 -1.29 3.61 -9.66
CA ASP A 186 -0.20 3.36 -8.74
C ASP A 186 0.13 1.87 -8.73
N SER A 187 1.19 1.49 -9.44
CA SER A 187 1.61 0.10 -9.52
C SER A 187 2.29 -0.39 -8.24
N PHE A 188 1.96 -1.62 -7.85
CA PHE A 188 2.62 -2.36 -6.78
C PHE A 188 3.14 -3.68 -7.36
N PRO A 189 4.29 -3.69 -8.05
CA PRO A 189 4.85 -4.90 -8.62
C PRO A 189 5.27 -5.88 -7.53
N ALA A 190 5.02 -7.17 -7.75
CA ALA A 190 5.54 -8.21 -6.87
C ALA A 190 6.97 -8.57 -7.29
N ASN A 191 7.93 -8.45 -6.38
CA ASN A 191 9.32 -8.86 -6.61
C ASN A 191 9.46 -10.39 -6.48
N TRP A 192 9.04 -11.11 -7.52
CA TRP A 192 9.07 -12.57 -7.57
C TRP A 192 10.49 -13.14 -7.51
N ASP A 193 11.46 -12.45 -8.14
CA ASP A 193 12.84 -12.90 -8.18
C ASP A 193 13.48 -12.90 -6.80
N ALA A 194 13.19 -11.88 -5.98
CA ALA A 194 13.73 -11.79 -4.62
C ALA A 194 12.99 -12.68 -3.60
N HIS A 195 11.69 -12.93 -3.76
CA HIS A 195 10.86 -13.49 -2.68
C HIS A 195 9.92 -14.64 -3.06
N GLY A 196 9.97 -15.11 -4.31
CA GLY A 196 9.15 -16.21 -4.81
C GLY A 196 7.67 -16.05 -4.45
N LYS A 197 7.04 -17.12 -3.93
CA LYS A 197 5.60 -17.12 -3.60
C LYS A 197 5.19 -16.07 -2.56
N ALA A 198 6.09 -15.61 -1.69
CA ALA A 198 5.79 -14.58 -0.70
C ALA A 198 5.59 -13.20 -1.34
N ALA A 199 6.15 -12.96 -2.53
CA ALA A 199 6.08 -11.68 -3.24
C ALA A 199 4.63 -11.20 -3.44
N GLY A 200 3.75 -12.10 -3.87
CA GLY A 200 2.33 -11.79 -4.05
C GLY A 200 1.62 -11.38 -2.76
N MET A 201 1.90 -12.08 -1.65
CA MET A 201 1.28 -11.77 -0.36
C MET A 201 1.71 -10.39 0.16
N MET A 202 2.99 -10.07 0.05
CA MET A 202 3.51 -8.78 0.49
C MET A 202 2.94 -7.63 -0.32
N ARG A 203 2.95 -7.80 -1.63
CA ARG A 203 2.34 -6.87 -2.56
C ARG A 203 0.87 -6.63 -2.20
N ASN A 204 0.10 -7.68 -1.90
CA ASN A 204 -1.28 -7.54 -1.44
C ASN A 204 -1.42 -6.75 -0.12
N LYS A 205 -0.53 -6.98 0.85
CA LYS A 205 -0.52 -6.18 2.11
C LYS A 205 -0.21 -4.71 1.83
N LEU A 206 0.77 -4.44 0.99
CA LEU A 206 1.17 -3.08 0.63
C LEU A 206 0.03 -2.37 -0.12
N MET A 207 -0.57 -3.04 -1.12
CA MET A 207 -1.77 -2.56 -1.81
C MET A 207 -2.90 -2.26 -0.83
N ALA A 208 -3.20 -3.16 0.11
CA ALA A 208 -4.23 -2.95 1.11
C ALA A 208 -3.91 -1.78 2.05
N ASN A 209 -2.66 -1.59 2.46
CA ASN A 209 -2.24 -0.44 3.28
C ASN A 209 -2.53 0.90 2.57
N HIS A 210 -2.37 0.96 1.25
CA HIS A 210 -2.59 2.17 0.45
C HIS A 210 -3.98 2.24 -0.21
N GLY A 211 -4.79 1.19 -0.10
CA GLY A 211 -6.14 1.14 -0.64
C GLY A 211 -7.18 1.68 0.34
N THR A 212 -8.33 2.05 -0.21
CA THR A 212 -9.55 2.37 0.56
C THR A 212 -10.71 1.45 0.17
N HIS A 213 -10.70 0.99 -1.08
CA HIS A 213 -11.72 0.15 -1.67
C HIS A 213 -11.05 -1.03 -2.39
N LEU A 214 -11.75 -2.16 -2.45
CA LEU A 214 -11.38 -3.32 -3.27
C LEU A 214 -12.60 -3.79 -4.07
N VAL A 215 -12.43 -3.93 -5.38
CA VAL A 215 -13.30 -4.76 -6.23
C VAL A 215 -12.53 -6.01 -6.61
N ALA A 216 -13.00 -7.17 -6.13
CA ALA A 216 -12.37 -8.46 -6.35
C ALA A 216 -13.23 -9.34 -7.25
N PHE A 217 -12.71 -9.72 -8.41
CA PHE A 217 -13.33 -10.67 -9.34
C PHE A 217 -12.88 -12.08 -8.98
N TRP A 218 -13.77 -12.86 -8.36
CA TRP A 218 -13.43 -14.15 -7.79
C TRP A 218 -14.32 -15.27 -8.32
N ASP A 219 -13.66 -16.33 -8.80
CA ASP A 219 -14.23 -17.59 -9.26
C ASP A 219 -14.64 -18.53 -8.10
N GLY A 220 -14.23 -18.22 -6.86
CA GLY A 220 -14.42 -19.07 -5.69
C GLY A 220 -13.24 -20.01 -5.39
N GLU A 221 -12.26 -20.10 -6.30
CA GLU A 221 -11.14 -21.04 -6.22
C GLU A 221 -9.78 -20.34 -6.11
N SER A 222 -9.62 -19.18 -6.75
CA SER A 222 -8.36 -18.43 -6.81
C SER A 222 -7.87 -18.06 -5.42
N ARG A 223 -6.81 -18.75 -4.97
CA ARG A 223 -6.19 -18.53 -3.66
C ARG A 223 -5.60 -17.12 -3.53
N GLY A 224 -5.05 -16.58 -4.61
CA GLY A 224 -4.46 -15.23 -4.62
C GLY A 224 -5.52 -14.15 -4.43
N THR A 225 -6.65 -14.28 -5.14
CA THR A 225 -7.79 -13.35 -5.01
C THR A 225 -8.42 -13.46 -3.62
N LYS A 226 -8.63 -14.69 -3.12
CA LYS A 226 -9.10 -14.91 -1.75
C LYS A 226 -8.19 -14.24 -0.72
N GLN A 227 -6.87 -14.41 -0.85
CA GLN A 227 -5.91 -13.75 0.04
C GLN A 227 -6.01 -12.22 -0.03
N MET A 228 -6.14 -11.63 -1.22
CA MET A 228 -6.31 -10.18 -1.34
C MET A 228 -7.59 -9.69 -0.66
N ILE A 229 -8.70 -10.43 -0.81
CA ILE A 229 -9.98 -10.14 -0.12
C ILE A 229 -9.81 -10.17 1.40
N ASP A 230 -9.19 -11.22 1.94
CA ASP A 230 -8.99 -11.39 3.38
C ASP A 230 -8.09 -10.29 3.94
N VAL A 231 -7.00 -9.96 3.23
CA VAL A 231 -6.09 -8.88 3.60
C VAL A 231 -6.80 -7.53 3.56
N ALA A 232 -7.52 -7.20 2.48
CA ALA A 232 -8.25 -5.94 2.38
C ALA A 232 -9.27 -5.75 3.52
N ARG A 233 -10.00 -6.81 3.88
CA ARG A 233 -10.92 -6.78 5.03
C ARG A 233 -10.19 -6.53 6.34
N SER A 234 -9.04 -7.18 6.55
CA SER A 234 -8.23 -6.98 7.77
C SER A 234 -7.67 -5.56 7.91
N PHE A 235 -7.49 -4.85 6.79
CA PHE A 235 -7.11 -3.44 6.74
C PHE A 235 -8.30 -2.47 6.78
N GLY A 236 -9.54 -2.97 6.83
CA GLY A 236 -10.74 -2.14 6.92
C GLY A 236 -11.19 -1.53 5.59
N LEU A 237 -10.77 -2.07 4.45
CA LEU A 237 -11.19 -1.57 3.14
C LEU A 237 -12.67 -1.89 2.89
N VAL A 238 -13.33 -1.04 2.10
CA VAL A 238 -14.65 -1.33 1.56
C VAL A 238 -14.50 -2.36 0.44
N VAL A 239 -14.88 -3.61 0.71
CA VAL A 239 -14.70 -4.74 -0.21
C VAL A 239 -15.99 -5.11 -0.94
N ARG A 240 -15.91 -5.17 -2.27
CA ARG A 240 -16.93 -5.75 -3.15
C ARG A 240 -16.36 -6.97 -3.86
N VAL A 241 -17.05 -8.10 -3.77
CA VAL A 241 -16.66 -9.34 -4.46
C VAL A 241 -17.65 -9.59 -5.58
N VAL A 242 -17.14 -9.65 -6.81
CA VAL A 242 -17.89 -10.02 -8.01
C VAL A 242 -17.65 -11.51 -8.24
N LYS A 243 -18.72 -12.30 -8.22
CA LYS A 243 -18.64 -13.73 -8.50
C LYS A 243 -18.52 -13.94 -10.01
N VAL A 244 -17.54 -14.72 -10.43
CA VAL A 244 -17.31 -15.03 -11.85
C VAL A 244 -17.72 -16.47 -12.13
N VAL A 245 -18.64 -16.66 -13.09
CA VAL A 245 -19.10 -17.98 -13.54
C VAL A 245 -19.12 -17.97 -15.07
N GLY A 246 -18.34 -18.84 -15.72
CA GLY A 246 -18.37 -18.98 -17.18
C GLY A 246 -17.74 -17.83 -18.00
N HIS A 247 -16.93 -16.96 -17.37
CA HIS A 247 -16.20 -15.87 -18.02
C HIS A 247 -14.67 -16.06 -17.92
N GLU A 248 -14.19 -17.30 -18.10
CA GLU A 248 -12.76 -17.61 -18.28
C GLU A 248 -12.32 -17.23 -19.72
#